data_AF-A0A417BQF2-F1
#
_entry.id   AF-A0A417BQF2-F1
#
_cell.length_a   1.000
_cell.length_b   1.000
_cell.length_c   1.000
_cell.angle_alpha   90.00
_cell.angle_beta   90.00
_cell.angle_gamma   90.00
#
_symmetry.space_group_name_H-M   'P 1'
#
loop_
_entity.id
_entity.type
_entity.pdbx_description
1 polymer ?
#
loop_
_entity_poly.entity_id
_entity_poly.type
_entity_poly.pdbx_seq_one_letter_code
_entity_poly.pdbx_strand_id
1 'polypeptide(L)'
;MKKWKKVLAVSCLCAVAACPFSAYADAAKSPHEAMLVAAPADYENIAVSQVTDYVNIREQATTNSKIVGKIYNNCAATILETVNGEGGSWYRIQSGTVNGFIKSEYFITGQEAETLAQSIGREFVTVSVDNLRLREEPSLTSNVLTMISSGSRYVVQGDEGDFYKVEVDADLIGYIAKSYCKVEVEFDQAVSLEEERAKLEEEAQRKRDAQTALANLEQVIKVEENKDVIISANPEQSDDSAMTNAPTANTSKNQSQTQSPSAGQSSSSQSSAGGQTITSAPSQKSPSQSSSSQGSSAPNGSSQTSSSGPSTTTQSSPVAGPGSSAAVVSATRTAIVAYAKQFLGNPYVYGGTSLTNGADCSGFTQGVFAHFGITTGRSSRDQAAKGKEISLSAIQPGDLLFYASGSYINHVAIYIGNGQIIHSSNPTTGITITKYNYRTPCKAVTFLD
;
A
#
# COMPACT_ATOMS: atom_id res chain seq x y z
N MET A 1 -7.91 -23.00 4.58
CA MET A 1 -7.01 -22.01 5.21
C MET A 1 -7.30 -21.95 6.71
N LYS A 2 -6.51 -22.61 7.55
CA LYS A 2 -6.53 -22.37 9.01
C LYS A 2 -5.29 -21.53 9.31
N LYS A 3 -5.43 -20.20 9.25
CA LYS A 3 -4.42 -19.30 9.79
C LYS A 3 -4.26 -19.60 11.28
N TRP A 4 -3.04 -19.68 11.77
CA TRP A 4 -2.76 -19.82 13.19
C TRP A 4 -3.18 -18.51 13.87
N LYS A 5 -4.40 -18.49 14.40
CA LYS A 5 -4.96 -17.38 15.18
C LYS A 5 -4.77 -17.73 16.64
N LYS A 6 -3.76 -17.16 17.30
CA LYS A 6 -3.67 -17.19 18.75
C LYS A 6 -3.91 -15.77 19.27
N VAL A 7 -4.89 -15.64 20.15
CA VAL A 7 -5.13 -14.42 20.93
C VAL A 7 -4.11 -14.46 22.06
N LEU A 8 -3.00 -13.71 21.93
CA LEU A 8 -2.18 -13.40 23.08
C LEU A 8 -2.84 -12.22 23.79
N ALA A 9 -3.39 -12.48 24.98
CA ALA A 9 -3.85 -11.42 25.87
C ALA A 9 -2.61 -10.78 26.51
N VAL A 10 -2.09 -9.70 25.92
CA VAL A 10 -1.09 -8.86 26.56
C VAL A 10 -1.85 -7.86 27.42
N SER A 11 -1.92 -8.11 28.73
CA SER A 11 -2.41 -7.13 29.71
C SER A 11 -1.20 -6.43 30.34
N CYS A 12 -0.94 -5.18 29.94
CA CYS A 12 0.04 -4.33 30.61
C CYS A 12 -0.71 -3.31 31.49
N LEU A 13 -0.57 -3.42 32.81
CA LEU A 13 -1.14 -2.49 33.79
C LEU A 13 -0.17 -1.33 34.03
N CYS A 14 -0.59 -0.10 33.76
CA CYS A 14 0.13 1.12 34.16
C CYS A 14 -0.11 1.44 35.64
N ALA A 15 0.91 1.97 36.33
CA ALA A 15 0.73 2.81 37.51
C ALA A 15 1.68 4.03 37.46
N VAL A 16 1.15 5.18 37.85
CA VAL A 16 1.71 6.52 37.67
C VAL A 16 2.30 7.04 38.99
N ALA A 17 3.42 7.77 38.90
CA ALA A 17 3.67 9.10 39.51
C ALA A 17 4.98 9.30 40.33
N ALA A 18 5.59 10.47 40.01
CA ALA A 18 6.44 11.38 40.79
C ALA A 18 7.98 11.20 40.81
N CYS A 19 8.66 12.16 40.16
CA CYS A 19 10.09 12.52 40.20
C CYS A 19 10.54 13.04 41.62
N PRO A 20 11.83 13.39 41.90
CA PRO A 20 12.99 13.55 40.98
C PRO A 20 14.38 13.06 41.48
N PHE A 21 15.36 13.17 40.57
CA PHE A 21 16.82 13.32 40.79
C PHE A 21 17.75 12.09 40.97
N SER A 22 18.77 12.09 40.09
CA SER A 22 20.18 11.70 40.26
C SER A 22 20.66 10.26 39.95
N ALA A 23 21.57 10.24 38.96
CA ALA A 23 22.82 9.48 38.87
C ALA A 23 22.83 7.94 38.72
N TYR A 24 23.25 7.53 37.52
CA TYR A 24 24.20 6.46 37.16
C TYR A 24 24.10 5.06 37.80
N ALA A 25 23.95 4.08 36.88
CA ALA A 25 24.48 2.72 36.89
C ALA A 25 24.07 1.78 38.04
N ASP A 26 23.21 0.81 37.73
CA ASP A 26 23.62 -0.60 37.78
C ASP A 26 22.64 -1.49 37.01
N ALA A 27 23.18 -2.45 36.27
CA ALA A 27 22.43 -3.51 35.63
C ALA A 27 22.26 -4.65 36.64
N ALA A 28 21.18 -4.64 37.42
CA ALA A 28 20.81 -5.78 38.24
C ALA A 28 19.30 -5.82 38.56
N LYS A 29 18.65 -6.83 37.99
CA LYS A 29 17.64 -7.70 38.64
C LYS A 29 16.54 -6.99 39.45
N SER A 30 15.40 -6.75 38.80
CA SER A 30 14.14 -6.52 39.54
C SER A 30 13.42 -7.86 39.79
N PRO A 31 13.04 -8.16 41.05
CA PRO A 31 12.34 -9.37 41.44
C PRO A 31 10.83 -9.12 41.39
N HIS A 32 10.16 -9.59 40.35
CA HIS A 32 8.71 -9.71 40.37
C HIS A 32 8.32 -11.09 39.85
N GLU A 33 7.84 -11.92 40.77
CA GLU A 33 7.20 -13.20 40.44
C GLU A 33 6.02 -12.93 39.50
N ALA A 34 6.15 -13.43 38.27
CA ALA A 34 5.06 -13.46 37.31
C ALA A 34 3.96 -14.39 37.85
N MET A 35 2.75 -13.86 38.00
CA MET A 35 1.57 -14.68 38.25
C MET A 35 1.26 -15.45 36.97
N LEU A 36 1.67 -16.72 36.94
CA LEU A 36 1.37 -17.71 35.90
C LEU A 36 -0.15 -17.81 35.67
N VAL A 37 -0.63 -17.24 34.58
CA VAL A 37 -1.87 -17.74 33.96
C VAL A 37 -1.48 -18.99 33.19
N ALA A 38 -1.71 -20.13 33.82
CA ALA A 38 -1.41 -21.43 33.27
C ALA A 38 -2.15 -21.67 31.94
N ALA A 39 -1.39 -22.03 30.89
CA ALA A 39 -1.80 -22.99 29.88
C ALA A 39 -0.65 -24.01 29.66
N PRO A 40 -0.54 -25.05 30.50
CA PRO A 40 0.66 -25.90 30.58
C PRO A 40 0.62 -27.12 29.63
N ALA A 41 0.26 -26.93 28.35
CA ALA A 41 0.32 -28.04 27.35
C ALA A 41 0.53 -27.58 25.90
N ASP A 42 0.12 -26.36 25.54
CA ASP A 42 0.17 -25.89 24.14
C ASP A 42 1.52 -25.31 23.71
N TYR A 43 2.45 -25.11 24.64
CA TYR A 43 3.75 -24.48 24.42
C TYR A 43 4.90 -25.47 24.24
N GLU A 44 4.79 -26.70 24.75
CA GLU A 44 5.81 -27.75 24.50
C GLU A 44 5.93 -28.08 23.02
N ASN A 45 4.82 -27.93 22.29
CA ASN A 45 4.75 -28.21 20.87
C ASN A 45 5.07 -26.98 20.01
N ILE A 46 5.50 -25.85 20.56
CA ILE A 46 5.89 -24.66 19.78
C ILE A 46 7.39 -24.71 19.52
N ALA A 47 7.74 -24.53 18.26
CA ALA A 47 9.12 -24.47 17.82
C ALA A 47 9.34 -23.24 16.94
N VAL A 48 10.47 -22.56 17.15
CA VAL A 48 10.91 -21.46 16.30
C VAL A 48 12.19 -21.89 15.60
N SER A 49 12.24 -21.73 14.27
CA SER A 49 13.42 -22.11 13.50
C SER A 49 14.58 -21.14 13.71
N GLN A 50 15.78 -21.68 13.82
CA GLN A 50 17.04 -20.95 13.89
C GLN A 50 17.97 -21.43 12.76
N VAL A 51 17.98 -20.69 11.65
CA VAL A 51 18.72 -21.04 10.43
C VAL A 51 19.30 -19.79 9.77
N THR A 52 20.34 -19.89 8.95
CA THR A 52 20.96 -18.72 8.32
C THR A 52 20.16 -18.17 7.13
N ASP A 53 19.56 -19.05 6.33
CA ASP A 53 18.75 -18.68 5.16
C ASP A 53 17.45 -19.49 5.21
N TYR A 54 17.50 -20.74 4.79
CA TYR A 54 16.40 -21.69 4.95
C TYR A 54 16.91 -23.13 5.14
N VAL A 55 16.02 -23.98 5.62
CA VAL A 55 16.19 -25.44 5.62
C VAL A 55 14.99 -26.09 4.94
N ASN A 56 15.24 -27.16 4.20
CA ASN A 56 14.20 -27.93 3.54
C ASN A 56 13.47 -28.82 4.55
N ILE A 57 12.14 -28.72 4.56
CA ILE A 57 11.26 -29.68 5.22
C ILE A 57 11.02 -30.84 4.26
N ARG A 58 11.05 -32.07 4.76
CA ARG A 58 11.05 -33.28 3.95
C ARG A 58 9.88 -34.20 4.25
N GLU A 59 9.56 -35.09 3.32
CA GLU A 59 8.46 -36.05 3.47
C GLU A 59 8.78 -37.16 4.49
N GLN A 60 10.06 -37.48 4.69
CA GLN A 60 10.53 -38.49 5.65
C GLN A 60 11.74 -37.97 6.43
N ALA A 61 12.04 -38.59 7.58
CA ALA A 61 13.17 -38.24 8.46
C ALA A 61 14.55 -38.67 7.90
N THR A 62 14.82 -38.33 6.64
CA THR A 62 16.05 -38.64 5.89
C THR A 62 16.44 -37.46 5.01
N THR A 63 17.72 -37.29 4.74
CA THR A 63 18.23 -36.15 3.96
C THR A 63 18.02 -36.29 2.45
N ASN A 64 17.59 -37.46 1.98
CA ASN A 64 17.35 -37.75 0.56
C ASN A 64 15.87 -37.85 0.18
N SER A 65 14.97 -37.78 1.15
CA SER A 65 13.53 -37.79 0.86
C SER A 65 13.07 -36.49 0.20
N LYS A 66 11.91 -36.57 -0.46
CA LYS A 66 11.29 -35.48 -1.21
C LYS A 66 11.13 -34.24 -0.32
N ILE A 67 11.45 -33.07 -0.88
CA ILE A 67 11.23 -31.78 -0.21
C ILE A 67 9.74 -31.44 -0.33
N VAL A 68 9.13 -31.04 0.78
CA VAL A 68 7.71 -30.62 0.84
C VAL A 68 7.56 -29.12 1.08
N GLY A 69 8.58 -28.46 1.62
CA GLY A 69 8.61 -27.02 1.81
C GLY A 69 9.96 -26.51 2.29
N LYS A 70 10.05 -25.20 2.49
CA LYS A 70 11.21 -24.50 3.04
C LYS A 70 10.79 -23.76 4.29
N ILE A 71 11.62 -23.79 5.32
CA ILE A 71 11.45 -22.95 6.50
C ILE A 71 12.64 -22.00 6.63
N TYR A 72 12.33 -20.72 6.75
CA TYR A 72 13.32 -19.65 6.91
C TYR A 72 13.64 -19.45 8.38
N ASN A 73 14.58 -18.56 8.69
CA ASN A 73 14.86 -18.17 10.06
C ASN A 73 13.63 -17.54 10.73
N ASN A 74 13.49 -17.70 12.05
CA ASN A 74 12.43 -17.10 12.86
C ASN A 74 10.99 -17.47 12.40
N CYS A 75 10.81 -18.64 11.82
CA CYS A 75 9.49 -19.15 11.47
C CYS A 75 8.92 -19.99 12.61
N ALA A 76 7.63 -19.84 12.89
CA ALA A 76 6.93 -20.64 13.87
C ALA A 76 6.47 -21.98 13.27
N ALA A 77 6.59 -23.05 14.05
CA ALA A 77 6.11 -24.38 13.72
C ALA A 77 5.52 -25.06 14.95
N THR A 78 4.60 -26.00 14.72
CA THR A 78 4.10 -26.92 15.74
C THR A 78 4.80 -28.26 15.61
N ILE A 79 5.43 -28.76 16.66
CA ILE A 79 5.96 -30.13 16.71
C ILE A 79 4.77 -31.08 16.90
N LEU A 80 4.64 -32.02 15.97
CA LEU A 80 3.63 -33.08 16.01
C LEU A 80 4.20 -34.36 16.63
N GLU A 81 5.43 -34.70 16.27
CA GLU A 81 6.09 -35.91 16.77
C GLU A 81 7.62 -35.78 16.70
N THR A 82 8.32 -36.50 17.57
CA THR A 82 9.78 -36.61 17.56
C THR A 82 10.16 -38.03 17.18
N VAL A 83 10.98 -38.18 16.12
CA VAL A 83 11.45 -39.48 15.63
C VAL A 83 12.98 -39.53 15.57
N ASN A 84 13.54 -40.73 15.72
CA ASN A 84 14.94 -40.95 15.38
C ASN A 84 15.06 -41.22 13.90
N GLY A 85 15.87 -40.43 13.21
CA GLY A 85 16.08 -40.50 11.77
C GLY A 85 17.55 -40.43 11.41
N GLU A 86 17.81 -40.13 10.14
CA GLU A 86 19.18 -40.01 9.64
C GLU A 86 19.93 -38.89 10.35
N GLY A 87 21.01 -39.22 11.06
CA GLY A 87 21.87 -38.24 11.72
C GLY A 87 21.27 -37.59 12.97
N GLY A 88 20.33 -38.24 13.66
CA GLY A 88 19.87 -37.83 15.00
C GLY A 88 18.35 -37.73 15.12
N SER A 89 17.88 -36.85 16.00
CA SER A 89 16.46 -36.63 16.26
C SER A 89 15.86 -35.65 15.25
N TRP A 90 14.69 -36.00 14.72
CA TRP A 90 13.91 -35.22 13.77
C TRP A 90 12.55 -34.89 14.39
N TYR A 91 12.05 -33.70 14.09
CA TYR A 91 10.68 -33.32 14.38
C TYR A 91 9.85 -33.48 13.11
N ARG A 92 8.67 -34.10 13.24
CA ARG A 92 7.58 -33.86 12.31
C ARG A 92 6.89 -32.58 12.75
N ILE A 93 6.82 -31.61 11.87
CA ILE A 93 6.25 -30.31 12.15
C ILE A 93 5.05 -30.00 11.27
N GLN A 94 4.20 -29.12 11.77
CA GLN A 94 3.22 -28.37 10.98
C GLN A 94 3.60 -26.89 11.02
N SER A 95 3.84 -26.26 9.87
CA SER A 95 4.03 -24.81 9.76
C SER A 95 3.28 -24.31 8.53
N GLY A 96 2.26 -23.48 8.73
CA GLY A 96 1.33 -23.10 7.66
C GLY A 96 0.63 -24.31 7.05
N THR A 97 0.74 -24.46 5.74
CA THR A 97 0.24 -25.63 5.00
C THR A 97 1.23 -26.80 4.97
N VAL A 98 2.49 -26.58 5.36
CA VAL A 98 3.55 -27.58 5.28
C VAL A 98 3.47 -28.56 6.46
N ASN A 99 3.42 -29.85 6.14
CA ASN A 99 3.59 -30.96 7.08
C ASN A 99 4.79 -31.80 6.63
N GLY A 100 5.77 -32.02 7.51
CA GLY A 100 6.92 -32.86 7.18
C GLY A 100 7.98 -32.91 8.26
N PHE A 101 9.09 -33.55 7.96
CA PHE A 101 10.20 -33.83 8.86
C PHE A 101 11.37 -32.87 8.64
N ILE A 102 11.96 -32.46 9.75
CA ILE A 102 13.15 -31.61 9.80
C ILE A 102 13.98 -31.96 11.04
N LYS A 103 15.31 -31.80 10.98
CA LYS A 103 16.15 -32.10 12.15
C LYS A 103 15.84 -31.16 13.31
N SER A 104 15.84 -31.72 14.52
CA SER A 104 15.56 -30.98 15.76
C SER A 104 16.55 -29.85 16.05
N GLU A 105 17.80 -29.98 15.60
CA GLU A 105 18.88 -28.98 15.78
C GLU A 105 18.56 -27.60 15.20
N TYR A 106 17.62 -27.51 14.24
CA TYR A 106 17.23 -26.24 13.62
C TYR A 106 16.12 -25.51 14.38
N PHE A 107 15.68 -26.02 15.53
CA PHE A 107 14.58 -25.45 16.30
C PHE A 107 14.95 -25.18 17.74
N ILE A 108 14.55 -23.99 18.19
CA ILE A 108 14.43 -23.66 19.60
C ILE A 108 13.01 -24.06 20.04
N THR A 109 12.89 -24.64 21.23
CA THR A 109 11.63 -25.14 21.80
C THR A 109 11.48 -24.70 23.26
N GLY A 110 10.29 -24.91 23.86
CA GLY A 110 10.04 -24.58 25.26
C GLY A 110 10.10 -23.08 25.57
N GLN A 111 10.61 -22.73 26.75
CA GLN A 111 10.63 -21.34 27.25
C GLN A 111 11.46 -20.38 26.38
N GLU A 112 12.53 -20.88 25.78
CA GLU A 112 13.37 -20.09 24.87
C GLU A 112 12.61 -19.75 23.58
N ALA A 113 11.80 -20.70 23.07
CA ALA A 113 10.94 -20.46 21.91
C ALA A 113 9.84 -19.45 22.22
N GLU A 114 9.31 -19.43 23.44
CA GLU A 114 8.33 -18.43 23.87
C GLU A 114 8.94 -17.03 23.88
N THR A 115 10.12 -16.88 24.47
CA THR A 115 10.83 -15.59 24.53
C THR A 115 11.13 -15.08 23.13
N LEU A 116 11.60 -15.98 22.26
CA LEU A 116 11.86 -15.64 20.86
C LEU A 116 10.56 -15.29 20.13
N ALA A 117 9.48 -16.05 20.32
CA ALA A 117 8.16 -15.79 19.74
C ALA A 117 7.63 -14.39 20.13
N GLN A 118 7.80 -13.96 21.38
CA GLN A 118 7.40 -12.61 21.79
C GLN A 118 8.18 -11.51 21.05
N SER A 119 9.44 -11.77 20.66
CA SER A 119 10.27 -10.80 19.94
C SER A 119 10.09 -10.78 18.41
N ILE A 120 9.70 -11.90 17.80
CA ILE A 120 9.56 -12.03 16.34
C ILE A 120 8.11 -11.95 15.87
N GLY A 121 7.15 -12.17 16.78
CA GLY A 121 5.73 -12.13 16.48
C GLY A 121 5.32 -10.72 16.04
N ARG A 122 4.70 -10.62 14.87
CA ARG A 122 4.15 -9.36 14.38
C ARG A 122 2.72 -9.24 14.83
N GLU A 123 2.47 -8.27 15.71
CA GLU A 123 1.12 -7.99 16.18
C GLU A 123 0.37 -7.12 15.18
N PHE A 124 -0.83 -7.55 14.84
CA PHE A 124 -1.74 -6.82 13.98
C PHE A 124 -3.07 -6.60 14.66
N VAL A 125 -3.68 -5.48 14.34
CA VAL A 125 -5.01 -5.15 14.81
C VAL A 125 -5.96 -4.97 13.65
N THR A 126 -7.13 -5.60 13.75
CA THR A 126 -8.23 -5.44 12.80
C THR A 126 -9.34 -4.61 13.44
N VAL A 127 -9.69 -3.50 12.79
CA VAL A 127 -10.75 -2.60 13.24
C VAL A 127 -12.12 -3.24 13.00
N SER A 128 -12.99 -3.19 14.00
CA SER A 128 -14.32 -3.83 13.96
C SER A 128 -15.47 -2.87 13.67
N VAL A 129 -15.21 -1.56 13.62
CA VAL A 129 -16.22 -0.50 13.43
C VAL A 129 -15.81 0.47 12.34
N ASP A 130 -16.78 1.10 11.69
CA ASP A 130 -16.51 2.17 10.73
C ASP A 130 -16.24 3.50 11.45
N ASN A 131 -15.43 4.35 10.82
CA ASN A 131 -15.13 5.70 11.31
C ASN A 131 -14.51 5.69 12.72
N LEU A 132 -13.60 4.76 13.00
CA LEU A 132 -12.80 4.80 14.23
C LEU A 132 -11.80 5.96 14.13
N ARG A 133 -11.62 6.71 15.21
CA ARG A 133 -10.69 7.85 15.28
C ARG A 133 -9.29 7.34 15.56
N LEU A 134 -8.35 7.65 14.66
CA LEU A 134 -6.92 7.57 14.94
C LEU A 134 -6.51 8.87 15.64
N ARG A 135 -5.84 8.73 16.78
CA ARG A 135 -5.54 9.85 17.67
C ARG A 135 -4.05 10.09 17.83
N GLU A 136 -3.70 11.32 18.14
CA GLU A 136 -2.29 11.73 18.34
C GLU A 136 -1.72 11.18 19.65
N GLU A 137 -2.54 11.18 20.71
CA GLU A 137 -2.19 10.69 22.05
C GLU A 137 -3.19 9.61 22.49
N PRO A 138 -2.85 8.71 23.44
CA PRO A 138 -3.70 7.64 23.98
C PRO A 138 -4.80 8.19 24.90
N SER A 139 -5.66 9.05 24.35
CA SER A 139 -6.73 9.72 25.06
C SER A 139 -7.93 9.95 24.16
N LEU A 140 -9.15 9.83 24.70
CA LEU A 140 -10.38 10.10 23.94
C LEU A 140 -10.60 11.59 23.61
N THR A 141 -9.80 12.49 24.19
CA THR A 141 -9.91 13.94 23.98
C THR A 141 -8.78 14.51 23.14
N SER A 142 -7.77 13.70 22.79
CA SER A 142 -6.66 14.16 21.96
C SER A 142 -7.10 14.40 20.51
N ASN A 143 -6.25 15.12 19.79
CA ASN A 143 -6.45 15.45 18.40
C ASN A 143 -6.69 14.19 17.54
N VAL A 144 -7.60 14.31 16.58
CA VAL A 144 -7.91 13.23 15.64
C VAL A 144 -7.08 13.44 14.38
N LEU A 145 -6.15 12.53 14.14
CA LEU A 145 -5.27 12.57 12.97
C LEU A 145 -6.04 12.18 11.69
N THR A 146 -6.84 11.11 11.77
CA THR A 146 -7.67 10.62 10.66
C THR A 146 -8.76 9.65 11.14
N MET A 147 -9.60 9.20 10.22
CA MET A 147 -10.64 8.20 10.44
C MET A 147 -10.29 6.91 9.70
N ILE A 148 -10.42 5.77 10.38
CA ILE A 148 -10.14 4.43 9.85
C ILE A 148 -11.42 3.59 9.77
N SER A 149 -11.51 2.77 8.73
CA SER A 149 -12.71 2.02 8.36
C SER A 149 -12.74 0.60 8.96
N SER A 150 -13.93 0.00 9.02
CA SER A 150 -14.09 -1.37 9.49
C SER A 150 -13.40 -2.38 8.58
N GLY A 151 -12.80 -3.40 9.19
CA GLY A 151 -12.03 -4.44 8.53
C GLY A 151 -10.64 -4.00 8.07
N SER A 152 -10.26 -2.73 8.28
CA SER A 152 -8.87 -2.29 8.07
C SER A 152 -7.95 -2.96 9.09
N ARG A 153 -6.74 -3.28 8.64
CA ARG A 153 -5.75 -4.02 9.42
C ARG A 153 -4.44 -3.25 9.47
N TYR A 154 -3.87 -3.10 10.68
CA TYR A 154 -2.68 -2.29 10.93
C TYR A 154 -1.64 -3.03 11.77
N VAL A 155 -0.37 -2.65 11.62
CA VAL A 155 0.73 -3.14 12.44
C VAL A 155 0.68 -2.43 13.79
N VAL A 156 0.76 -3.18 14.87
CA VAL A 156 0.84 -2.64 16.24
C VAL A 156 2.31 -2.36 16.56
N GLN A 157 2.60 -1.13 16.98
CA GLN A 157 3.92 -0.66 17.40
C GLN A 157 4.07 -0.66 18.92
N GLY A 158 2.96 -0.85 19.64
CA GLY A 158 2.89 -0.94 21.08
C GLY A 158 1.48 -0.66 21.57
N ASP A 159 1.29 -0.69 22.88
CA ASP A 159 0.02 -0.38 23.51
C ASP A 159 0.21 0.48 24.76
N GLU A 160 -0.78 1.31 25.05
CA GLU A 160 -0.76 2.21 26.19
C GLU A 160 -2.18 2.37 26.76
N GLY A 161 -2.40 1.86 27.97
CA GLY A 161 -3.72 1.84 28.61
C GLY A 161 -4.77 1.16 27.72
N ASP A 162 -5.85 1.89 27.41
CA ASP A 162 -6.96 1.44 26.57
C ASP A 162 -6.74 1.66 25.06
N PHE A 163 -5.50 1.94 24.64
CA PHE A 163 -5.17 2.24 23.25
C PHE A 163 -4.08 1.33 22.69
N TYR A 164 -4.21 0.97 21.41
CA TYR A 164 -3.12 0.45 20.60
C TYR A 164 -2.45 1.59 19.84
N LYS A 165 -1.12 1.62 19.85
CA LYS A 165 -0.32 2.46 18.95
C LYS A 165 -0.12 1.71 17.65
N VAL A 166 -0.63 2.25 16.56
CA VAL A 166 -0.67 1.59 15.26
C VAL A 166 0.02 2.41 14.19
N GLU A 167 0.72 1.73 13.30
CA GLU A 167 1.25 2.32 12.07
C GLU A 167 0.24 2.10 10.93
N VAL A 168 -0.35 3.21 10.46
CA VAL A 168 -1.39 3.20 9.43
C VAL A 168 -0.78 3.24 8.03
N ASP A 169 0.27 4.05 7.88
CA ASP A 169 1.23 4.05 6.77
C ASP A 169 2.55 4.64 7.28
N ALA A 170 3.60 4.62 6.45
CA ALA A 170 4.98 4.93 6.86
C ALA A 170 5.14 6.27 7.60
N ASP A 171 4.29 7.25 7.30
CA ASP A 171 4.36 8.61 7.85
C ASP A 171 3.22 8.90 8.85
N LEU A 172 2.41 7.90 9.22
CA LEU A 172 1.28 8.08 10.15
C LEU A 172 1.21 6.96 11.18
N ILE A 173 1.61 7.32 12.40
CA ILE A 173 1.45 6.52 13.61
C ILE A 173 0.48 7.25 14.54
N GLY A 174 -0.43 6.51 15.19
CA GLY A 174 -1.34 7.07 16.17
C GLY A 174 -1.99 6.02 17.04
N TYR A 175 -2.93 6.45 17.87
CA TYR A 175 -3.57 5.64 18.89
C TYR A 175 -5.03 5.33 18.54
N ILE A 176 -5.43 4.07 18.67
CA ILE A 176 -6.81 3.60 18.46
C ILE A 176 -7.30 2.85 19.68
N ALA A 177 -8.57 2.99 20.02
CA ALA A 177 -9.13 2.38 21.23
C ALA A 177 -9.25 0.84 21.09
N LYS A 178 -8.76 0.11 22.10
CA LYS A 178 -8.72 -1.36 22.13
C LYS A 178 -10.11 -1.99 22.02
N SER A 179 -11.15 -1.34 22.57
CA SER A 179 -12.53 -1.85 22.57
C SER A 179 -13.13 -2.08 21.18
N TYR A 180 -12.56 -1.47 20.13
CA TYR A 180 -13.04 -1.57 18.75
C TYR A 180 -12.15 -2.45 17.87
N CYS A 181 -11.25 -3.19 18.48
CA CYS A 181 -10.11 -3.81 17.82
C CYS A 181 -10.05 -5.32 18.12
N LYS A 182 -9.64 -6.09 17.11
CA LYS A 182 -9.29 -7.51 17.27
C LYS A 182 -7.81 -7.67 17.01
N VAL A 183 -7.07 -8.14 18.01
CA VAL A 183 -5.64 -8.39 17.89
C VAL A 183 -5.38 -9.81 17.41
N GLU A 184 -4.43 -9.94 16.48
CA GLU A 184 -3.90 -11.19 15.99
C GLU A 184 -2.36 -11.07 15.94
N VAL A 185 -1.65 -12.01 16.55
CA VAL A 185 -0.20 -12.13 16.40
C VAL A 185 0.09 -13.10 15.27
N GLU A 186 0.83 -12.66 14.27
CA GLU A 186 1.27 -13.47 13.15
C GLU A 186 2.77 -13.74 13.22
N PHE A 187 3.13 -14.95 12.81
CA PHE A 187 4.50 -15.41 12.68
C PHE A 187 4.77 -15.77 11.23
N ASP A 188 6.01 -15.61 10.79
CA ASP A 188 6.43 -16.23 9.55
C ASP A 188 6.33 -17.75 9.66
N GLN A 189 5.97 -18.38 8.56
CA GLN A 189 5.73 -19.82 8.48
C GLN A 189 6.51 -20.40 7.32
N ALA A 190 6.69 -21.72 7.36
CA ALA A 190 7.25 -22.44 6.24
C ALA A 190 6.40 -22.23 4.98
N VAL A 191 7.09 -22.15 3.85
CA VAL A 191 6.49 -22.00 2.53
C VAL A 191 6.53 -23.37 1.85
N SER A 192 5.37 -23.88 1.46
CA SER A 192 5.31 -25.11 0.68
C SER A 192 5.84 -24.88 -0.74
N LEU A 193 6.32 -25.96 -1.38
CA LEU A 193 6.70 -25.88 -2.80
C LEU A 193 5.52 -25.47 -3.70
N GLU A 194 4.30 -25.84 -3.32
CA GLU A 194 3.08 -25.47 -4.04
C GLU A 194 2.80 -23.97 -3.90
N GLU A 195 2.91 -23.39 -2.70
CA GLU A 195 2.75 -21.95 -2.47
C GLU A 195 3.84 -21.14 -3.18
N GLU A 196 5.10 -21.58 -3.13
CA GLU A 196 6.20 -20.92 -3.85
C GLU A 196 5.94 -20.92 -5.36
N ARG A 197 5.53 -22.06 -5.91
CA ARG A 197 5.16 -22.19 -7.32
C ARG A 197 3.95 -21.33 -7.67
N ALA A 198 2.90 -21.33 -6.85
CA ALA A 198 1.71 -20.52 -7.07
C ALA A 198 2.04 -19.02 -7.06
N LYS A 199 2.90 -18.57 -6.13
CA LYS A 199 3.37 -17.18 -6.07
C LYS A 199 4.16 -16.79 -7.34
N LEU A 200 5.05 -17.67 -7.82
CA LEU A 200 5.79 -17.46 -9.07
C LEU A 200 4.86 -17.43 -10.28
N GLU A 201 3.86 -18.31 -10.34
CA GLU A 201 2.85 -18.34 -11.41
C GLU A 201 1.98 -17.08 -11.39
N GLU A 202 1.56 -16.60 -10.22
CA GLU A 202 0.81 -15.35 -10.07
C GLU A 202 1.66 -14.13 -10.47
N GLU A 203 2.93 -14.07 -10.06
CA GLU A 203 3.85 -13.01 -10.49
C GLU A 203 4.07 -13.04 -12.01
N ALA A 204 4.28 -14.23 -12.59
CA ALA A 204 4.39 -14.40 -14.03
C ALA A 204 3.10 -13.99 -14.76
N GLN A 205 1.94 -14.29 -14.18
CA GLN A 205 0.65 -13.85 -14.71
C GLN A 205 0.54 -12.33 -14.69
N ARG A 206 0.85 -11.67 -13.58
CA ARG A 206 0.86 -10.19 -13.49
C ARG A 206 1.80 -9.56 -14.52
N LYS A 207 2.98 -10.16 -14.74
CA LYS A 207 3.92 -9.73 -15.78
C LYS A 207 3.33 -9.88 -17.20
N ARG A 208 2.69 -11.02 -17.50
CA ARG A 208 1.99 -11.24 -18.78
C ARG A 208 0.85 -10.25 -18.99
N ASP A 209 -0.01 -10.07 -18.00
CA ASP A 209 -1.16 -9.15 -18.09
C ASP A 209 -0.72 -7.72 -18.41
N ALA A 210 0.35 -7.26 -17.75
CA ALA A 210 0.95 -5.96 -18.02
C ALA A 210 1.60 -5.86 -19.40
N GLN A 211 2.30 -6.89 -19.88
CA GLN A 211 2.80 -6.92 -21.25
C GLN A 211 1.66 -6.87 -22.28
N THR A 212 0.59 -7.62 -22.06
CA THR A 212 -0.61 -7.57 -22.90
C THR A 212 -1.26 -6.19 -22.88
N ALA A 213 -1.38 -5.56 -21.70
CA ALA A 213 -1.96 -4.21 -21.59
C ALA A 213 -1.10 -3.15 -22.30
N LEU A 214 0.23 -3.23 -22.19
CA LEU A 214 1.16 -2.35 -22.90
C LEU A 214 1.11 -2.56 -24.42
N ALA A 215 1.03 -3.81 -24.88
CA ALA A 215 0.89 -4.11 -26.30
C ALA A 215 -0.44 -3.61 -26.88
N ASN A 216 -1.53 -3.76 -26.13
CA ASN A 216 -2.84 -3.23 -26.51
C ASN A 216 -2.82 -1.70 -26.59
N LEU A 217 -2.21 -1.02 -25.61
CA LEU A 217 -2.03 0.43 -25.64
C LEU A 217 -1.27 0.89 -26.88
N GLU A 218 -0.15 0.24 -27.21
CA GLU A 218 0.64 0.53 -28.41
C GLU A 218 -0.17 0.32 -29.70
N GLN A 219 -1.01 -0.72 -29.77
CA GLN A 219 -1.89 -0.94 -30.90
C GLN A 219 -2.96 0.14 -31.02
N VAL A 220 -3.58 0.55 -29.91
CA VAL A 220 -4.59 1.61 -29.89
C VAL A 220 -3.99 2.94 -30.36
N ILE A 221 -2.79 3.30 -29.89
CA ILE A 221 -2.07 4.51 -30.33
C ILE A 221 -1.88 4.48 -31.86
N LYS A 222 -1.36 3.38 -32.41
CA LYS A 222 -1.16 3.23 -33.86
C LYS A 222 -2.45 3.35 -34.66
N VAL A 223 -3.55 2.81 -34.15
CA VAL A 223 -4.86 2.88 -34.82
C VAL A 223 -5.38 4.32 -34.83
N GLU A 224 -5.23 5.05 -33.73
CA GLU A 224 -5.72 6.42 -33.61
C GLU A 224 -4.86 7.41 -34.41
N GLU A 225 -3.53 7.25 -34.42
CA GLU A 225 -2.62 8.02 -35.30
C GLU A 225 -2.96 7.82 -36.78
N ASN A 226 -3.27 6.59 -37.19
CA ASN A 226 -3.67 6.30 -38.57
C ASN A 226 -5.01 6.94 -38.96
N LYS A 227 -5.94 7.11 -38.02
CA LYS A 227 -7.21 7.81 -38.29
C LYS A 227 -6.99 9.29 -38.57
N ASP A 228 -6.11 9.94 -37.82
CA ASP A 228 -5.77 11.36 -38.02
C ASP A 228 -5.07 11.59 -39.37
N VAL A 229 -4.24 10.63 -39.82
CA VAL A 229 -3.61 10.67 -41.17
C VAL A 229 -4.66 10.55 -42.28
N ILE A 230 -5.65 9.67 -42.14
CA ILE A 230 -6.71 9.49 -43.16
C ILE A 230 -7.61 10.73 -43.24
N ILE A 231 -7.95 11.36 -42.11
CA ILE A 231 -8.75 12.60 -42.09
C ILE A 231 -7.94 13.77 -42.68
N SER A 232 -6.65 13.87 -42.38
CA SER A 232 -5.77 14.93 -42.92
C SER A 232 -5.49 14.79 -44.42
N ALA A 233 -5.54 13.55 -44.95
CA ALA A 233 -5.32 13.27 -46.36
C ALA A 233 -6.56 13.46 -47.26
N ASN A 234 -7.76 13.67 -46.68
CA ASN A 234 -8.99 13.86 -47.44
C ASN A 234 -9.91 14.96 -46.84
N PRO A 235 -9.58 16.25 -47.02
CA PRO A 235 -10.34 17.38 -46.46
C PRO A 235 -11.70 17.63 -47.16
N GLU A 236 -11.96 17.01 -48.31
CA GLU A 236 -13.24 17.14 -49.02
C GLU A 236 -14.19 15.99 -48.69
N GLN A 237 -14.79 16.04 -47.50
CA GLN A 237 -16.14 15.54 -47.26
C GLN A 237 -16.65 16.06 -45.91
N SER A 238 -16.80 17.38 -45.83
CA SER A 238 -17.62 18.04 -44.80
C SER A 238 -18.58 19.01 -45.47
N ASP A 239 -19.69 18.49 -45.98
CA ASP A 239 -21.02 19.11 -45.88
C ASP A 239 -22.07 18.17 -46.50
N ASP A 240 -22.96 17.62 -45.68
CA ASP A 240 -24.39 17.85 -45.92
C ASP A 240 -25.19 17.57 -44.63
N SER A 241 -25.96 18.58 -44.23
CA SER A 241 -26.91 18.55 -43.13
C SER A 241 -28.32 18.39 -43.72
N ALA A 242 -28.98 17.24 -43.57
CA ALA A 242 -30.46 17.19 -43.55
C ALA A 242 -31.03 15.82 -43.15
N MET A 243 -31.61 15.78 -41.94
CA MET A 243 -32.96 15.31 -41.60
C MET A 243 -33.64 14.09 -42.28
N THR A 244 -34.31 13.33 -41.40
CA THR A 244 -35.56 12.55 -41.58
C THR A 244 -35.51 11.16 -42.26
N ASN A 245 -35.59 10.09 -41.46
CA ASN A 245 -36.83 9.34 -41.21
C ASN A 245 -36.53 7.98 -40.56
N ALA A 246 -37.21 7.73 -39.44
CA ALA A 246 -37.37 6.40 -38.87
C ALA A 246 -38.28 5.54 -39.78
N PRO A 247 -38.03 4.22 -39.90
CA PRO A 247 -39.07 3.28 -40.29
C PRO A 247 -39.70 2.68 -39.03
N THR A 248 -41.02 2.85 -38.89
CA THR A 248 -41.84 2.07 -37.95
C THR A 248 -42.68 1.08 -38.75
N ALA A 249 -42.71 -0.18 -38.33
CA ALA A 249 -43.85 -1.10 -38.48
C ALA A 249 -43.74 -2.18 -37.37
N ASN A 250 -44.51 -2.07 -36.28
CA ASN A 250 -45.83 -2.72 -36.02
C ASN A 250 -45.72 -4.24 -35.77
N THR A 251 -46.28 -4.91 -34.74
CA THR A 251 -47.38 -4.67 -33.76
C THR A 251 -47.24 -5.79 -32.69
N SER A 252 -47.40 -5.62 -31.37
CA SER A 252 -48.70 -5.70 -30.67
C SER A 252 -48.58 -5.56 -29.15
N LYS A 253 -49.41 -4.64 -28.61
CA LYS A 253 -50.23 -4.70 -27.38
C LYS A 253 -49.53 -4.95 -26.02
N ASN A 254 -49.55 -3.95 -25.14
CA ASN A 254 -50.72 -3.72 -24.27
C ASN A 254 -50.73 -2.30 -23.68
N GLN A 255 -51.91 -1.68 -23.67
CA GLN A 255 -52.21 -0.37 -23.10
C GLN A 255 -52.58 -0.52 -21.61
N SER A 256 -52.24 0.45 -20.76
CA SER A 256 -53.25 1.36 -20.22
C SER A 256 -52.60 2.59 -19.56
N GLN A 257 -53.08 3.75 -19.99
CA GLN A 257 -52.81 5.08 -19.47
C GLN A 257 -53.73 5.40 -18.28
N THR A 258 -53.37 6.46 -17.56
CA THR A 258 -54.17 7.66 -17.19
C THR A 258 -53.87 8.06 -15.75
N GLN A 259 -53.79 9.32 -15.33
CA GLN A 259 -53.76 10.66 -15.93
C GLN A 259 -53.28 11.62 -14.80
N SER A 260 -52.52 12.66 -15.17
CA SER A 260 -52.41 14.07 -14.69
C SER A 260 -53.35 14.63 -13.58
N PRO A 261 -53.22 15.90 -13.09
CA PRO A 261 -52.19 16.95 -13.32
C PRO A 261 -51.81 17.87 -12.12
N SER A 262 -50.78 18.70 -12.35
CA SER A 262 -50.62 20.16 -12.09
C SER A 262 -50.80 20.80 -10.69
N ALA A 263 -49.79 21.60 -10.30
CA ALA A 263 -49.84 23.07 -10.18
C ALA A 263 -49.11 23.62 -8.93
N GLY A 264 -48.40 24.75 -9.08
CA GLY A 264 -48.18 25.69 -7.97
C GLY A 264 -46.79 26.31 -7.86
N GLN A 265 -46.59 27.45 -8.54
CA GLN A 265 -45.57 28.45 -8.21
C GLN A 265 -45.86 29.11 -6.84
N SER A 266 -44.82 29.55 -6.11
CA SER A 266 -44.54 30.99 -5.83
C SER A 266 -43.58 31.22 -4.64
N SER A 267 -42.55 32.03 -4.90
CA SER A 267 -42.00 33.16 -4.11
C SER A 267 -41.60 33.04 -2.62
N SER A 268 -40.34 33.44 -2.33
CA SER A 268 -39.90 34.50 -1.37
C SER A 268 -38.37 34.39 -1.18
N SER A 269 -37.52 35.29 -1.70
CA SER A 269 -37.14 36.66 -1.24
C SER A 269 -36.31 36.75 0.05
N GLN A 270 -35.29 37.64 -0.01
CA GLN A 270 -34.46 38.24 1.07
C GLN A 270 -33.27 37.40 1.56
N SER A 271 -32.07 37.93 1.86
CA SER A 271 -31.46 39.28 1.77
C SER A 271 -30.05 39.17 2.36
N SER A 272 -29.04 39.87 1.83
CA SER A 272 -28.09 40.62 2.68
C SER A 272 -27.18 41.49 1.82
N ALA A 273 -27.27 42.80 2.05
CA ALA A 273 -26.31 43.81 1.64
C ALA A 273 -25.92 44.60 2.90
N GLY A 274 -24.64 44.98 2.98
CA GLY A 274 -24.07 45.84 4.02
C GLY A 274 -22.81 45.19 4.61
N GLY A 275 -21.58 45.64 4.38
CA GLY A 275 -21.12 46.93 3.86
C GLY A 275 -20.16 47.56 4.86
N GLN A 276 -18.96 47.89 4.36
CA GLN A 276 -17.95 48.82 4.89
C GLN A 276 -16.93 48.23 5.89
N THR A 277 -15.65 48.01 5.55
CA THR A 277 -14.58 48.85 4.94
C THR A 277 -13.96 49.83 5.94
N ILE A 278 -12.62 49.79 6.04
CA ILE A 278 -11.61 50.86 6.19
C ILE A 278 -10.33 50.18 6.74
N THR A 279 -9.09 50.33 6.27
CA THR A 279 -8.43 50.92 5.09
C THR A 279 -6.92 50.64 5.21
N SER A 280 -6.21 50.70 4.07
CA SER A 280 -4.83 51.21 3.89
C SER A 280 -3.61 50.32 4.18
N ALA A 281 -2.97 49.95 3.07
CA ALA A 281 -1.56 49.61 2.82
C ALA A 281 -0.59 50.78 3.21
N PRO A 282 0.76 50.78 2.97
CA PRO A 282 1.51 49.90 2.04
C PRO A 282 3.00 49.56 2.37
N SER A 283 3.60 48.78 1.44
CA SER A 283 4.96 48.93 0.87
C SER A 283 6.19 48.23 1.49
N GLN A 284 6.79 47.38 0.61
CA GLN A 284 8.23 47.21 0.31
C GLN A 284 9.09 46.54 1.41
N LYS A 285 10.11 45.69 1.14
CA LYS A 285 11.16 45.69 0.11
C LYS A 285 12.00 44.42 0.28
N SER A 286 12.52 43.82 -0.79
CA SER A 286 13.72 42.97 -0.74
C SER A 286 14.95 43.80 -0.32
N PRO A 287 16.06 43.15 0.11
CA PRO A 287 17.20 43.13 -0.79
C PRO A 287 17.99 41.82 -0.80
N SER A 288 18.76 41.73 -1.88
CA SER A 288 19.72 40.71 -2.31
C SER A 288 21.15 40.94 -1.78
N GLN A 289 21.99 39.91 -1.91
CA GLN A 289 23.48 39.90 -2.00
C GLN A 289 24.28 40.11 -0.69
N SER A 290 25.47 39.54 -0.41
CA SER A 290 26.45 38.70 -1.15
C SER A 290 27.62 38.29 -0.21
N SER A 291 28.49 37.38 -0.68
CA SER A 291 29.95 37.17 -0.36
C SER A 291 30.35 36.63 1.03
N SER A 292 31.38 35.79 1.27
CA SER A 292 32.48 35.19 0.47
C SER A 292 33.37 34.33 1.41
N SER A 293 34.02 33.26 0.91
CA SER A 293 35.44 32.82 1.18
C SER A 293 35.58 31.28 0.97
N GLN A 294 36.18 30.79 -0.11
CA GLN A 294 37.62 30.56 -0.38
C GLN A 294 38.22 29.26 0.21
N GLY A 295 38.95 28.52 -0.64
CA GLY A 295 39.96 27.50 -0.31
C GLY A 295 39.67 26.10 -0.87
N SER A 296 39.89 25.82 -2.16
CA SER A 296 41.15 25.33 -2.77
C SER A 296 41.60 23.94 -2.30
N SER A 297 41.55 22.93 -3.19
CA SER A 297 42.71 22.20 -3.74
C SER A 297 42.29 20.97 -4.55
N ALA A 298 42.59 20.98 -5.85
CA ALA A 298 42.85 19.78 -6.65
C ALA A 298 44.38 19.51 -6.62
N PRO A 299 44.90 18.32 -6.99
CA PRO A 299 45.00 18.02 -8.42
C PRO A 299 44.92 16.53 -8.84
N ASN A 300 44.79 16.39 -10.17
CA ASN A 300 45.36 15.37 -11.05
C ASN A 300 44.54 14.11 -11.42
N GLY A 301 43.78 14.22 -12.51
CA GLY A 301 44.12 13.63 -13.81
C GLY A 301 44.44 12.13 -13.89
N SER A 302 43.50 11.36 -14.45
CA SER A 302 43.83 10.40 -15.52
C SER A 302 42.62 10.16 -16.42
N SER A 303 42.86 10.37 -17.70
CA SER A 303 41.91 10.21 -18.80
C SER A 303 41.71 8.73 -19.09
N GLN A 304 40.45 8.26 -19.12
CA GLN A 304 40.09 7.11 -19.95
C GLN A 304 38.80 7.38 -20.71
N THR A 305 39.00 7.36 -22.02
CA THR A 305 38.05 7.30 -23.11
C THR A 305 37.03 6.18 -22.92
N SER A 306 35.74 6.48 -23.09
CA SER A 306 34.72 5.46 -23.35
C SER A 306 33.67 6.05 -24.29
N SER A 307 33.81 5.62 -25.54
CA SER A 307 32.87 5.59 -26.65
C SER A 307 31.46 6.14 -26.44
N SER A 308 31.17 7.20 -27.19
CA SER A 308 29.84 7.64 -27.59
C SER A 308 29.09 6.50 -28.29
N GLY A 309 28.17 5.85 -27.57
CA GLY A 309 27.11 5.05 -28.18
C GLY A 309 25.91 5.96 -28.51
N PRO A 310 25.18 5.73 -29.60
CA PRO A 310 24.05 6.57 -29.95
C PRO A 310 22.95 6.36 -28.92
N SER A 311 22.74 7.38 -28.08
CA SER A 311 21.53 7.48 -27.29
C SER A 311 20.41 7.87 -28.25
N THR A 312 19.70 6.88 -28.79
CA THR A 312 18.34 7.10 -29.26
C THR A 312 17.45 7.28 -28.03
N THR A 313 17.58 8.44 -27.40
CA THR A 313 16.50 9.03 -26.59
C THR A 313 15.40 9.38 -27.56
N THR A 314 14.56 8.40 -27.87
CA THR A 314 13.18 8.68 -28.26
C THR A 314 12.58 9.36 -27.04
N GLN A 315 12.47 10.69 -27.07
CA GLN A 315 11.58 11.38 -26.14
C GLN A 315 10.18 10.87 -26.45
N SER A 316 9.72 9.88 -25.68
CA SER A 316 8.34 9.44 -25.72
C SER A 316 7.47 10.61 -25.24
N SER A 317 6.70 11.18 -26.15
CA SER A 317 5.56 12.03 -25.78
C SER A 317 4.71 11.29 -24.74
N PRO A 318 4.05 12.01 -23.80
CA PRO A 318 3.16 11.37 -22.84
C PRO A 318 2.11 10.55 -23.60
N VAL A 319 1.98 9.28 -23.21
CA VAL A 319 1.08 8.30 -23.83
C VAL A 319 -0.38 8.77 -23.80
N ALA A 320 -0.74 9.56 -22.79
CA ALA A 320 -2.01 10.27 -22.69
C ALA A 320 -1.75 11.69 -22.19
N GLY A 321 -1.59 12.64 -23.12
CA GLY A 321 -1.57 14.07 -22.82
C GLY A 321 -2.87 14.76 -23.29
N PRO A 322 -3.05 16.04 -22.97
CA PRO A 322 -4.24 16.80 -23.39
C PRO A 322 -4.49 16.68 -24.89
N GLY A 323 -5.69 16.22 -25.26
CA GLY A 323 -6.10 15.99 -26.66
C GLY A 323 -5.95 14.55 -27.15
N SER A 324 -5.51 13.62 -26.29
CA SER A 324 -5.51 12.18 -26.60
C SER A 324 -6.93 11.66 -26.77
N SER A 325 -7.14 10.72 -27.69
CA SER A 325 -8.47 10.15 -27.87
C SER A 325 -8.92 9.34 -26.64
N ALA A 326 -10.23 9.27 -26.41
CA ALA A 326 -10.79 8.53 -25.28
C ALA A 326 -10.36 7.05 -25.27
N ALA A 327 -10.11 6.46 -26.45
CA ALA A 327 -9.60 5.10 -26.58
C ALA A 327 -8.17 4.97 -26.04
N VAL A 328 -7.28 5.90 -26.39
CA VAL A 328 -5.90 5.94 -25.87
C VAL A 328 -5.89 6.15 -24.36
N VAL A 329 -6.70 7.08 -23.85
CA VAL A 329 -6.82 7.35 -22.40
C VAL A 329 -7.27 6.08 -21.66
N SER A 330 -8.30 5.39 -22.15
CA SER A 330 -8.80 4.15 -21.56
C SER A 330 -7.77 3.01 -21.56
N ALA A 331 -7.05 2.83 -22.68
CA ALA A 331 -5.97 1.86 -22.78
C ALA A 331 -4.81 2.19 -21.83
N THR A 332 -4.48 3.48 -21.68
CA THR A 332 -3.43 3.97 -20.78
C THR A 332 -3.75 3.69 -19.33
N ARG A 333 -4.99 3.95 -18.89
CA ARG A 333 -5.48 3.61 -17.55
C ARG A 333 -5.29 2.13 -17.23
N THR A 334 -5.67 1.27 -18.18
CA THR A 334 -5.53 -0.18 -18.05
C THR A 334 -4.06 -0.59 -17.92
N ALA A 335 -3.19 -0.03 -18.77
CA ALA A 335 -1.77 -0.32 -18.77
C ALA A 335 -1.06 0.16 -17.49
N ILE A 336 -1.38 1.35 -16.97
CA ILE A 336 -0.85 1.87 -15.70
C ILE A 336 -1.15 0.91 -14.55
N VAL A 337 -2.40 0.45 -14.44
CA VAL A 337 -2.81 -0.45 -13.36
C VAL A 337 -2.11 -1.81 -13.47
N ALA A 338 -2.06 -2.38 -14.68
CA ALA A 338 -1.39 -3.66 -14.90
C ALA A 338 0.12 -3.56 -14.60
N TYR A 339 0.77 -2.48 -15.06
CA TYR A 339 2.18 -2.20 -14.79
C TYR A 339 2.44 -2.05 -13.29
N ALA A 340 1.66 -1.23 -12.58
CA ALA A 340 1.77 -1.04 -11.13
C ALA A 340 1.69 -2.37 -10.36
N LYS A 341 0.78 -3.27 -10.76
CA LYS A 341 0.60 -4.59 -10.12
C LYS A 341 1.81 -5.51 -10.25
N GLN A 342 2.72 -5.31 -11.21
CA GLN A 342 3.95 -6.10 -11.29
C GLN A 342 4.84 -5.94 -10.04
N PHE A 343 4.71 -4.82 -9.32
CA PHE A 343 5.55 -4.47 -8.19
C PHE A 343 4.97 -4.85 -6.83
N LEU A 344 3.82 -5.56 -6.77
CA LEU A 344 3.27 -6.01 -5.48
C LEU A 344 4.27 -6.89 -4.74
N GLY A 345 4.46 -6.59 -3.46
CA GLY A 345 5.41 -7.25 -2.56
C GLY A 345 6.80 -6.63 -2.54
N ASN A 346 7.13 -5.70 -3.44
CA ASN A 346 8.43 -5.02 -3.42
C ASN A 346 8.52 -4.04 -2.23
N PRO A 347 9.73 -3.78 -1.71
CA PRO A 347 9.89 -3.10 -0.43
C PRO A 347 9.51 -1.61 -0.47
N TYR A 348 9.11 -1.10 0.69
CA TYR A 348 9.03 0.34 0.94
C TYR A 348 10.39 0.84 1.40
N VAL A 349 10.84 1.96 0.85
CA VAL A 349 12.04 2.67 1.33
C VAL A 349 11.75 4.16 1.33
N TYR A 350 11.85 4.81 2.50
CA TYR A 350 11.63 6.25 2.63
C TYR A 350 12.56 7.02 1.70
N GLY A 351 12.02 7.93 0.89
CA GLY A 351 12.80 8.66 -0.11
C GLY A 351 13.16 7.86 -1.37
N GLY A 352 12.86 6.56 -1.40
CA GLY A 352 13.19 5.67 -2.51
C GLY A 352 12.34 5.89 -3.76
N THR A 353 12.93 5.60 -4.93
CA THR A 353 12.30 5.70 -6.25
C THR A 353 12.50 4.43 -7.10
N SER A 354 12.99 3.34 -6.50
CA SER A 354 13.19 2.07 -7.20
C SER A 354 11.95 1.19 -7.05
N LEU A 355 11.25 0.91 -8.16
CA LEU A 355 10.07 0.05 -8.14
C LEU A 355 10.37 -1.39 -7.71
N THR A 356 11.64 -1.83 -7.76
CA THR A 356 12.07 -3.19 -7.39
C THR A 356 12.85 -3.23 -6.08
N ASN A 357 13.72 -2.25 -5.82
CA ASN A 357 14.63 -2.28 -4.69
C ASN A 357 14.16 -1.40 -3.52
N GLY A 358 13.08 -0.63 -3.69
CA GLY A 358 12.56 0.24 -2.64
C GLY A 358 12.03 1.56 -3.16
N ALA A 359 10.74 1.81 -2.93
CA ALA A 359 10.11 3.09 -3.20
C ALA A 359 9.24 3.55 -2.05
N ASP A 360 9.19 4.86 -1.78
CA ASP A 360 8.15 5.42 -0.90
C ASP A 360 6.82 5.56 -1.65
N CYS A 361 5.76 6.03 -0.97
CA CYS A 361 4.42 6.15 -1.55
C CYS A 361 4.41 6.98 -2.85
N SER A 362 5.09 8.13 -2.83
CA SER A 362 5.17 9.06 -3.95
C SER A 362 6.22 8.69 -4.99
N GLY A 363 7.31 8.03 -4.59
CA GLY A 363 8.31 7.46 -5.48
C GLY A 363 7.76 6.29 -6.29
N PHE A 364 6.86 5.50 -5.69
CA PHE A 364 6.15 4.43 -6.39
C PHE A 364 5.22 4.99 -7.48
N THR A 365 4.36 5.95 -7.15
CA THR A 365 3.48 6.58 -8.15
C THR A 365 4.29 7.32 -9.21
N GLN A 366 5.36 8.02 -8.84
CA GLN A 366 6.25 8.68 -9.78
C GLN A 366 6.86 7.68 -10.77
N GLY A 367 7.43 6.57 -10.29
CA GLY A 367 8.05 5.56 -11.14
C GLY A 367 7.06 4.90 -12.09
N VAL A 368 5.85 4.58 -11.59
CA VAL A 368 4.78 4.01 -12.42
C VAL A 368 4.38 4.97 -13.54
N PHE A 369 4.13 6.25 -13.24
CA PHE A 369 3.67 7.22 -14.24
C PHE A 369 4.78 7.65 -15.20
N ALA A 370 6.03 7.73 -14.73
CA ALA A 370 7.19 8.03 -15.57
C ALA A 370 7.38 7.00 -16.69
N HIS A 371 7.03 5.73 -16.46
CA HIS A 371 7.03 4.69 -17.50
C HIS A 371 6.10 5.03 -18.69
N PHE A 372 5.06 5.84 -18.47
CA PHE A 372 4.12 6.28 -19.50
C PHE A 372 4.39 7.72 -19.98
N GLY A 373 5.56 8.28 -19.64
CA GLY A 373 5.94 9.65 -19.99
C GLY A 373 5.22 10.73 -19.18
N ILE A 374 4.53 10.37 -18.10
CA ILE A 374 3.74 11.32 -17.30
C ILE A 374 4.54 11.78 -16.08
N THR A 375 4.73 13.10 -15.97
CA THR A 375 5.46 13.71 -14.84
C THR A 375 4.49 14.14 -13.74
N THR A 376 4.47 13.41 -12.63
CA THR A 376 3.56 13.70 -11.51
C THR A 376 4.17 14.63 -10.45
N GLY A 377 5.50 14.70 -10.34
CA GLY A 377 6.21 15.35 -9.23
C GLY A 377 6.72 14.35 -8.19
N ARG A 378 7.64 14.79 -7.32
CA ARG A 378 8.36 13.86 -6.44
C ARG A 378 7.59 13.56 -5.16
N SER A 379 6.98 14.55 -4.53
CA SER A 379 6.23 14.36 -3.28
C SER A 379 4.74 14.15 -3.51
N SER A 380 4.05 13.51 -2.58
CA SER A 380 2.58 13.35 -2.61
C SER A 380 1.86 14.70 -2.75
N ARG A 381 2.39 15.77 -2.13
CA ARG A 381 1.86 17.14 -2.24
C ARG A 381 2.04 17.73 -3.64
N ASP A 382 3.21 17.52 -4.27
CA ASP A 382 3.44 17.97 -5.66
C ASP A 382 2.47 17.28 -6.62
N GLN A 383 2.29 15.98 -6.43
CA GLN A 383 1.37 15.18 -7.23
C GLN A 383 -0.07 15.63 -7.06
N ALA A 384 -0.50 15.92 -5.82
CA ALA A 384 -1.82 16.45 -5.51
C ALA A 384 -2.07 17.85 -6.10
N ALA A 385 -1.02 18.66 -6.27
CA ALA A 385 -1.10 20.01 -6.82
C ALA A 385 -1.07 20.04 -8.35
N LYS A 386 -0.37 19.08 -8.98
CA LYS A 386 -0.20 19.04 -10.45
C LYS A 386 -1.30 18.30 -11.19
N GLY A 387 -1.92 17.29 -10.56
CA GLY A 387 -3.02 16.57 -11.19
C GLY A 387 -4.30 17.40 -11.24
N LYS A 388 -5.15 17.10 -12.21
CA LYS A 388 -6.50 17.69 -12.30
C LYS A 388 -7.40 17.08 -11.24
N GLU A 389 -7.93 17.91 -10.36
CA GLU A 389 -8.82 17.45 -9.29
C GLU A 389 -10.12 16.87 -9.84
N ILE A 390 -10.55 15.75 -9.24
CA ILE A 390 -11.78 15.04 -9.59
C ILE A 390 -12.55 14.67 -8.33
N SER A 391 -13.88 14.53 -8.45
CA SER A 391 -14.70 14.00 -7.36
C SER A 391 -14.35 12.55 -7.05
N LEU A 392 -14.42 12.15 -5.77
CA LEU A 392 -14.30 10.74 -5.37
C LEU A 392 -15.34 9.84 -6.05
N SER A 393 -16.50 10.38 -6.43
CA SER A 393 -17.52 9.63 -7.18
C SER A 393 -17.18 9.41 -8.66
N ALA A 394 -16.16 10.10 -9.18
CA ALA A 394 -15.73 10.05 -10.57
C ALA A 394 -14.40 9.31 -10.77
N ILE A 395 -13.81 8.76 -9.71
CA ILE A 395 -12.51 8.08 -9.78
C ILE A 395 -12.57 6.86 -10.71
N GLN A 396 -11.53 6.74 -11.52
CA GLN A 396 -11.31 5.68 -12.47
C GLN A 396 -9.95 5.03 -12.21
N PRO A 397 -9.77 3.75 -12.62
CA PRO A 397 -8.47 3.11 -12.53
C PRO A 397 -7.38 3.99 -13.16
N GLY A 398 -6.24 4.10 -12.47
CA GLY A 398 -5.15 5.00 -12.85
C GLY A 398 -5.21 6.40 -12.23
N ASP A 399 -6.27 6.79 -11.52
CA ASP A 399 -6.29 8.05 -10.77
C ASP A 399 -5.48 7.96 -9.46
N LEU A 400 -4.97 9.10 -8.97
CA LEU A 400 -4.26 9.16 -7.70
C LEU A 400 -5.17 9.66 -6.58
N LEU A 401 -5.14 8.94 -5.46
CA LEU A 401 -5.88 9.25 -4.23
C LEU A 401 -4.87 9.68 -3.16
N PHE A 402 -5.19 10.76 -2.45
CA PHE A 402 -4.32 11.35 -1.43
C PHE A 402 -4.96 11.30 -0.06
N TYR A 403 -4.13 11.09 0.95
CA TYR A 403 -4.54 10.99 2.35
C TYR A 403 -3.75 12.00 3.18
N ALA A 404 -4.43 12.56 4.17
CA ALA A 404 -3.87 13.60 5.04
C ALA A 404 -3.92 13.19 6.50
N SER A 405 -2.91 13.64 7.23
CA SER A 405 -2.92 13.74 8.69
C SER A 405 -3.17 15.21 9.04
N GLY A 406 -4.34 15.51 9.62
CA GLY A 406 -4.81 16.90 9.71
C GLY A 406 -4.90 17.56 8.33
N SER A 407 -4.24 18.71 8.15
CA SER A 407 -4.20 19.45 6.88
C SER A 407 -3.04 19.07 5.95
N TYR A 408 -2.19 18.13 6.34
CA TYR A 408 -0.97 17.78 5.62
C TYR A 408 -1.15 16.49 4.84
N ILE A 409 -1.08 16.58 3.50
CA ILE A 409 -1.05 15.39 2.63
C ILE A 409 0.26 14.65 2.91
N ASN A 410 0.13 13.45 3.47
CA ASN A 410 1.24 12.60 3.89
C ASN A 410 1.37 11.34 3.01
N HIS A 411 0.30 10.96 2.29
CA HIS A 411 0.31 9.69 1.55
C HIS A 411 -0.42 9.77 0.22
N VAL A 412 -0.04 8.92 -0.73
CA VAL A 412 -0.63 8.82 -2.07
C VAL A 412 -0.73 7.35 -2.52
N ALA A 413 -1.77 7.03 -3.27
CA ALA A 413 -2.03 5.70 -3.82
C ALA A 413 -2.63 5.78 -5.24
N ILE A 414 -2.47 4.71 -6.02
CA ILE A 414 -3.10 4.58 -7.35
C ILE A 414 -4.41 3.81 -7.17
N TYR A 415 -5.54 4.35 -7.64
CA TYR A 415 -6.79 3.60 -7.69
C TYR A 415 -6.74 2.56 -8.81
N ILE A 416 -7.16 1.32 -8.50
CA ILE A 416 -7.07 0.18 -9.43
C ILE A 416 -8.44 -0.42 -9.76
N GLY A 417 -9.52 0.29 -9.43
CA GLY A 417 -10.89 -0.18 -9.60
C GLY A 417 -11.38 -1.05 -8.44
N ASN A 418 -12.68 -1.40 -8.48
CA ASN A 418 -13.33 -2.28 -7.49
C ASN A 418 -13.14 -1.83 -6.03
N GLY A 419 -13.07 -0.53 -5.77
CA GLY A 419 -12.86 -0.01 -4.42
C GLY A 419 -11.46 -0.29 -3.84
N GLN A 420 -10.47 -0.56 -4.70
CA GLN A 420 -9.12 -0.90 -4.28
C GLN A 420 -8.09 0.11 -4.78
N ILE A 421 -7.00 0.22 -4.02
CA ILE A 421 -5.80 0.98 -4.37
C ILE A 421 -4.58 0.07 -4.36
N ILE A 422 -3.54 0.46 -5.07
CA ILE A 422 -2.18 -0.04 -4.92
C ILE A 422 -1.28 1.09 -4.43
N HIS A 423 -0.46 0.83 -3.41
CA HIS A 423 0.45 1.81 -2.82
C HIS A 423 1.66 1.16 -2.18
N SER A 424 2.77 1.89 -2.12
CA SER A 424 3.86 1.56 -1.21
C SER A 424 3.48 2.05 0.20
N SER A 425 3.15 1.12 1.09
CA SER A 425 2.46 1.42 2.36
C SER A 425 3.41 1.82 3.49
N ASN A 426 4.32 0.92 3.86
CA ASN A 426 5.25 1.06 4.98
C ASN A 426 6.36 0.02 4.91
N PRO A 427 7.46 0.17 5.68
CA PRO A 427 8.59 -0.78 5.68
C PRO A 427 8.18 -2.24 5.93
N THR A 428 7.13 -2.48 6.74
CA THR A 428 6.66 -3.84 7.07
C THR A 428 5.94 -4.52 5.91
N THR A 429 5.14 -3.78 5.13
CA THR A 429 4.24 -4.36 4.13
C THR A 429 4.72 -4.16 2.69
N GLY A 430 5.49 -3.10 2.43
CA GLY A 430 5.93 -2.72 1.08
C GLY A 430 4.78 -2.27 0.17
N ILE A 431 4.88 -2.60 -1.11
CA ILE A 431 3.85 -2.33 -2.12
C ILE A 431 2.73 -3.35 -2.00
N THR A 432 1.52 -2.88 -1.73
CA THR A 432 0.36 -3.72 -1.41
C THR A 432 -0.93 -3.18 -2.00
N ILE A 433 -1.98 -4.01 -2.00
CA ILE A 433 -3.35 -3.64 -2.35
C ILE A 433 -4.20 -3.58 -1.11
N THR A 434 -4.91 -2.48 -0.94
CA THR A 434 -5.86 -2.26 0.15
C THR A 434 -7.14 -1.62 -0.38
N LYS A 435 -8.18 -1.53 0.46
CA LYS A 435 -9.38 -0.76 0.12
C LYS A 435 -9.01 0.71 0.01
N TYR A 436 -9.57 1.43 -0.96
CA TYR A 436 -9.31 2.86 -1.13
C TYR A 436 -9.70 3.71 0.09
N ASN A 437 -10.63 3.21 0.90
CA ASN A 437 -11.10 3.87 2.12
C ASN A 437 -10.49 3.28 3.40
N TYR A 438 -9.35 2.59 3.33
CA TYR A 438 -8.62 2.12 4.53
C TYR A 438 -8.33 3.29 5.49
N ARG A 439 -8.09 4.48 4.92
CA ARG A 439 -8.25 5.82 5.51
C ARG A 439 -9.19 6.62 4.62
N THR A 440 -9.79 7.69 5.15
CA THR A 440 -10.61 8.59 4.30
C THR A 440 -9.70 9.38 3.34
N PRO A 441 -9.85 9.26 2.01
CA PRO A 441 -9.12 10.11 1.07
C PRO A 441 -9.54 11.57 1.22
N CYS A 442 -8.58 12.48 1.23
CA CYS A 442 -8.83 13.93 1.31
C CYS A 442 -8.91 14.58 -0.08
N LYS A 443 -8.34 13.95 -1.11
CA LYS A 443 -8.29 14.46 -2.48
C LYS A 443 -8.15 13.31 -3.48
N ALA A 444 -8.70 13.50 -4.69
CA ALA A 444 -8.42 12.65 -5.85
C ALA A 444 -8.04 13.51 -7.04
N VAL A 445 -7.07 13.06 -7.84
CA VAL A 445 -6.66 13.74 -9.07
C VAL A 445 -6.47 12.75 -10.21
N THR A 446 -6.67 13.22 -11.44
CA THR A 446 -6.27 12.52 -12.67
C THR A 446 -5.09 13.23 -13.32
N PHE A 447 -4.20 12.43 -13.93
CA PHE A 447 -3.17 12.89 -14.88
C PHE A 447 -3.47 12.41 -16.31
N LEU A 448 -4.68 11.90 -16.51
CA LEU A 448 -5.15 11.27 -17.73
C LEU A 448 -6.44 11.99 -18.13
N ASP A 449 -6.36 12.85 -19.14
CA ASP A 449 -7.48 13.67 -19.62
C ASP A 449 -7.58 13.75 -21.14
#